data_AF-A0A2Z5UUG7-F1
#
_entry.id   AF-A0A2Z5UUG7-F1
#
_cell.length_a   1.000
_cell.length_b   1.000
_cell.length_c   1.000
_cell.angle_alpha   90.00
_cell.angle_beta   90.00
_cell.angle_gamma   90.00
#
_symmetry.space_group_name_H-M   'P 1'
#
loop_
_entity.id
_entity.type
_entity.pdbx_description
1 polymer ?
#
loop_
_entity_poly.entity_id
_entity_poly.type
_entity_poly.pdbx_seq_one_letter_code
_entity_poly.pdbx_strand_id
1 'polypeptide(L)' 'MWTISNQIRYQIIAQYRGSKLMINILGKGLYFMSNARHIFNNPLLLNGFSQEEAALIGYIVGTESGIDS' A
#
# COMPACT_ATOMS: atom_id res chain seq x y z
N MET A 1 -12.22 24.53 -23.01
CA MET A 1 -12.81 24.05 -21.74
C MET A 1 -12.06 22.79 -21.35
N TRP A 2 -11.12 22.87 -20.40
CA TRP A 2 -10.35 21.69 -19.97
C TRP A 2 -11.17 20.94 -18.92
N THR A 3 -11.86 19.89 -19.35
CA THR A 3 -12.53 18.95 -18.44
C THR A 3 -11.45 18.13 -17.76
N ILE A 4 -10.93 18.60 -16.61
CA ILE A 4 -10.14 17.75 -15.72
C ILE A 4 -11.12 16.79 -15.06
N SER A 5 -11.56 15.79 -15.82
CA SER A 5 -12.07 14.56 -15.25
C SER A 5 -10.85 13.74 -14.86
N ASN A 6 -10.14 14.16 -13.80
CA ASN A 6 -9.28 13.24 -13.08
C ASN A 6 -10.22 12.30 -12.33
N GLN A 7 -10.82 11.36 -13.07
CA GLN A 7 -11.46 10.21 -12.47
C GLN A 7 -10.41 9.52 -11.62
N ILE A 8 -10.63 9.52 -10.30
CA ILE A 8 -9.83 8.73 -9.37
C ILE A 8 -9.95 7.28 -9.85
N ARG A 9 -8.87 6.75 -10.42
CA ARG A 9 -8.85 5.39 -10.99
C ARG A 9 -8.93 4.33 -9.90
N TYR A 10 -8.35 4.61 -8.75
CA TYR A 10 -8.41 3.78 -7.55
C TYR A 10 -7.93 4.59 -6.33
N GLN A 11 -8.25 4.11 -5.13
CA GLN A 11 -7.76 4.68 -3.86
C GLN A 11 -7.02 3.60 -3.08
N ILE A 12 -5.89 3.96 -2.48
CA ILE A 12 -5.15 3.07 -1.58
C ILE A 12 -5.44 3.53 -0.16
N ILE A 13 -6.00 2.63 0.64
CA ILE A 13 -6.32 2.86 2.05
C ILE A 13 -5.40 1.95 2.88
N ALA A 14 -4.56 2.56 3.71
CA ALA A 14 -3.74 1.87 4.69
C ALA A 14 -4.31 2.12 6.09
N GLN A 15 -4.62 1.04 6.83
CA GLN A 15 -5.18 1.11 8.18
C GLN A 15 -4.54 0.07 9.08
N TYR A 16 -4.35 0.43 10.34
CA TYR A 16 -3.95 -0.53 11.36
C TYR A 16 -5.15 -1.24 11.97
N ARG A 17 -5.03 -2.56 12.11
CA ARG A 17 -5.90 -3.37 12.95
C ARG A 17 -5.05 -4.21 13.90
N GLY A 18 -4.87 -3.71 15.12
CA GLY A 18 -3.89 -4.25 16.06
C GLY A 18 -2.48 -4.05 15.51
N SER A 19 -1.69 -5.12 15.43
CA SER A 19 -0.33 -5.09 14.88
C SER A 19 -0.25 -5.19 13.35
N LYS A 20 -1.38 -5.48 12.68
CA LYS A 20 -1.40 -5.71 11.23
C LYS A 20 -1.71 -4.42 10.48
N LEU A 21 -0.96 -4.19 9.41
CA LEU A 21 -1.26 -3.20 8.38
C LEU A 21 -2.21 -3.83 7.36
N MET A 22 -3.38 -3.23 7.20
CA MET A 22 -4.36 -3.55 6.19
C MET A 22 -4.22 -2.54 5.06
N ILE A 23 -4.02 -3.03 3.83
CA ILE A 23 -3.95 -2.22 2.61
C ILE A 23 -5.09 -2.65 1.69
N ASN A 24 -5.93 -1.70 1.33
CA ASN A 24 -7.05 -1.92 0.43
C ASN A 24 -6.95 -0.97 -0.76
N ILE A 25 -6.98 -1.53 -1.98
CA ILE A 25 -6.97 -0.75 -3.22
C ILE A 25 -8.38 -0.75 -3.81
N LEU A 26 -9.16 0.26 -3.44
CA LEU A 26 -10.52 0.47 -3.92
C LEU A 26 -10.49 0.80 -5.41
N GLY A 27 -11.30 0.11 -6.23
CA GLY A 27 -11.30 0.23 -7.69
C GLY A 27 -10.59 -0.92 -8.40
N LYS A 28 -9.70 -1.66 -7.71
CA LYS A 28 -9.08 -2.90 -8.21
C LYS A 28 -9.52 -4.17 -7.48
N GLY A 29 -10.20 -4.04 -6.34
CA GLY A 29 -10.62 -5.19 -5.52
C GLY A 29 -9.45 -5.92 -4.86
N LEU A 30 -8.28 -5.27 -4.75
CA LEU A 30 -7.11 -5.85 -4.11
C LEU A 30 -7.11 -5.55 -2.62
N TYR A 31 -6.92 -6.60 -1.83
CA TYR A 31 -6.87 -6.52 -0.38
C TYR A 31 -5.66 -7.29 0.12
N PHE A 32 -4.91 -6.66 1.02
CA PHE A 32 -3.73 -7.24 1.62
C PHE A 32 -3.66 -6.90 3.10
N MET A 33 -3.29 -7.87 3.93
CA MET A 33 -3.15 -7.65 5.37
C MET A 33 -1.96 -8.44 5.90
N SER A 34 -0.96 -7.74 6.43
CA SER A 34 0.22 -8.35 7.04
C SER A 34 0.85 -7.40 8.05
N ASN A 35 1.83 -7.87 8.84
CA ASN A 35 2.61 -6.99 9.71
C ASN A 35 3.56 -6.13 8.85
N ALA A 36 3.71 -4.84 9.17
CA ALA A 36 4.63 -3.93 8.48
C ALA A 36 6.04 -4.53 8.35
N ARG A 37 6.62 -4.99 9.47
CA ARG A 37 7.93 -5.65 9.48
C ARG A 37 8.02 -6.90 8.59
N HIS A 38 6.93 -7.66 8.46
CA HIS A 38 6.91 -8.84 7.59
C HIS A 38 6.88 -8.44 6.12
N ILE A 39 6.16 -7.38 5.77
CA ILE A 39 6.13 -6.82 4.41
C ILE A 39 7.52 -6.29 4.03
N PHE A 40 8.14 -5.55 4.94
CA PHE A 40 9.48 -5.00 4.75
C PHE A 40 10.52 -6.09 4.47
N ASN A 41 10.52 -7.15 5.28
CA ASN A 41 11.48 -8.24 5.15
C ASN A 41 11.17 -9.22 4.01
N ASN A 42 9.97 -9.16 3.43
CA ASN A 42 9.53 -10.10 2.41
C ASN A 42 8.81 -9.38 1.24
N PRO A 43 9.57 -8.73 0.33
CA PRO A 43 9.01 -7.98 -0.78
C PRO A 43 8.21 -8.84 -1.76
N LEU A 44 8.39 -10.17 -1.75
CA LEU A 44 7.58 -11.10 -2.56
C LEU A 44 6.08 -11.05 -2.20
N LEU A 45 5.73 -10.58 -0.99
CA LEU A 45 4.34 -10.33 -0.60
C LEU A 45 3.66 -9.24 -1.45
N LEU A 46 4.44 -8.46 -2.18
CA LEU A 46 3.95 -7.43 -3.10
C LEU A 46 3.86 -7.94 -4.56
N ASN A 47 4.15 -9.23 -4.82
CA ASN A 47 3.97 -9.83 -6.14
C ASN A 47 2.47 -9.86 -6.49
N GLY A 48 2.07 -9.01 -7.43
CA GLY A 48 0.67 -8.81 -7.82
C GLY A 48 0.22 -7.35 -7.75
N PHE A 49 1.00 -6.50 -7.08
CA PHE A 49 0.87 -5.05 -7.14
C PHE A 49 1.70 -4.50 -8.31
N SER A 50 1.29 -3.34 -8.84
CA SER A 50 2.15 -2.59 -9.77
C SER A 50 3.41 -2.10 -9.04
N GLN A 51 4.44 -1.74 -9.79
CA GLN A 51 5.66 -1.16 -9.23
C GLN A 51 5.38 0.09 -8.37
N GLU A 52 4.44 0.94 -8.81
CA GLU A 52 4.04 2.15 -8.10
C GLU A 52 3.28 1.82 -6.80
N GLU A 53 2.38 0.84 -6.85
CA GLU A 53 1.66 0.35 -5.67
C GLU A 53 2.63 -0.27 -4.65
N ALA A 54 3.55 -1.12 -5.11
CA ALA A 54 4.57 -1.72 -4.26
C ALA A 54 5.49 -0.67 -3.63
N ALA A 55 5.89 0.37 -4.38
CA ALA A 55 6.69 1.47 -3.85
C ALA A 55 5.95 2.27 -2.79
N LEU A 56 4.66 2.58 -3.00
CA LEU A 56 3.84 3.30 -2.02
C LEU A 56 3.64 2.46 -0.75
N ILE A 57 3.35 1.17 -0.90
CA ILE A 57 3.21 0.23 0.23
C ILE A 57 4.55 0.13 0.98
N GLY A 58 5.67 0.04 0.26
CA GLY A 58 7.01 0.02 0.83
C GLY A 58 7.33 1.29 1.64
N TYR A 59 6.97 2.47 1.12
CA TYR A 59 7.13 3.74 1.83
C TYR A 59 6.33 3.76 3.13
N ILE A 60 5.05 3.40 3.09
CA ILE A 60 4.17 3.35 4.28
C ILE A 60 4.74 2.39 5.34
N VAL A 61 5.25 1.24 4.90
CA VAL A 61 5.83 0.23 5.80
C VAL A 61 7.19 0.66 6.36
N GLY A 62 8.02 1.36 5.56
CA GLY A 62 9.34 1.84 5.93
C GLY A 62 9.28 2.93 7.00
N THR A 63 8.40 3.92 6.80
CA THR A 63 8.18 5.02 7.78
C THR A 63 7.72 4.49 9.14
N GLU A 64 6.96 3.40 9.15
CA GLU A 64 6.39 2.79 10.35
C GLU A 64 7.37 1.84 11.07
N SER A 65 8.35 1.30 10.36
CA SER A 65 9.33 0.37 10.94
C SER A 65 10.49 1.07 11.66
N GLY A 66 10.55 2.41 11.58
CA GLY A 66 11.63 3.21 12.15
C GLY A 66 12.98 3.00 11.46
N ILE A 67 12.98 2.60 10.19
CA ILE A 67 14.20 2.30 9.41
C ILE A 67 14.73 3.57 8.70
N ASP A 68 13.96 4.66 8.72
CA ASP A 68 14.39 5.98 8.22
C ASP A 68 15.19 6.80 9.27
N SER A 69 15.73 6.18 10.32
CA SER A 69 16.57 6.83 11.34
C SER A 69 17.90 6.14 11.57
#